data_AF-C0E1R1-F1
#
_entry.id   AF-C0E1R1-F1
#
_cell.length_a   1.000
_cell.length_b   1.000
_cell.length_c   1.000
_cell.angle_alpha   90.00
_cell.angle_beta   90.00
_cell.angle_gamma   90.00
#
_symmetry.space_group_name_H-M   'P 1'
#
loop_
_entity.id
_entity.type
_entity.pdbx_description
1 polymer ?
#
loop_
_entity_poly.entity_id
_entity_poly.type
_entity_poly.pdbx_seq_one_letter_code
_entity_poly.pdbx_strand_id
1 'polypeptide(L)'
;MKLNGSHENLNVISFETRNDLHEWLLENEKTSDGIWVRIFKTKSKVKSVTFHEVLEEGLCFGWSESSRHSYDDLSYLQKFTPRKGKKTQSERNLKLVKKLEGEKRMRPSGYLALGLENKSGKDDS
;
A
#
# COMPACT_ATOMS: atom_id res chain seq x y z
N MET A 1 -4.45 17.35 9.78
CA MET A 1 -5.84 17.00 10.16
C MET A 1 -6.11 15.60 9.60
N LYS A 2 -6.09 14.53 10.41
CA LYS A 2 -6.43 13.16 9.94
C LYS A 2 -7.95 12.99 10.14
N LEU A 3 -8.70 12.92 9.05
CA LEU A 3 -10.16 12.72 9.07
C LEU A 3 -10.45 11.26 9.43
N ASN A 4 -10.64 10.96 10.72
CA ASN A 4 -10.87 9.59 11.19
C ASN A 4 -12.34 9.20 11.00
N GLY A 5 -12.66 8.56 9.87
CA GLY A 5 -13.86 7.73 9.72
C GLY A 5 -13.51 6.25 9.83
N SER A 6 -14.46 5.38 10.18
CA SER A 6 -14.27 3.92 10.15
C SER A 6 -15.18 3.27 9.11
N HIS A 7 -14.68 2.31 8.34
CA HIS A 7 -15.49 1.49 7.42
C HIS A 7 -15.09 0.01 7.59
N GLU A 8 -16.07 -0.87 7.78
CA GLU A 8 -15.82 -2.30 8.10
C GLU A 8 -14.82 -2.50 9.26
N ASN A 9 -14.93 -1.72 10.34
CA ASN A 9 -14.03 -1.73 11.52
C ASN A 9 -12.56 -1.39 11.25
N LEU A 10 -12.23 -0.87 10.06
CA LEU A 10 -10.90 -0.32 9.76
C LEU A 10 -10.96 1.20 9.63
N ASN A 11 -9.87 1.86 10.00
CA ASN A 11 -9.75 3.31 9.89
C ASN A 11 -9.66 3.73 8.41
N VAL A 12 -10.35 4.81 8.07
CA VAL A 12 -10.25 5.50 6.78
C VAL A 12 -9.18 6.57 6.91
N ILE A 13 -8.13 6.48 6.08
CA ILE A 13 -7.01 7.42 6.08
C ILE A 13 -6.76 7.92 4.65
N SER A 14 -6.51 9.21 4.50
CA SER A 14 -6.08 9.81 3.24
C SER A 14 -4.62 10.24 3.32
N PHE A 15 -3.90 10.11 2.21
CA PHE A 15 -2.52 10.52 2.07
C PHE A 15 -2.40 11.46 0.88
N GLU A 16 -1.74 12.62 1.04
CA GLU A 16 -1.58 13.59 -0.04
C GLU A 16 -0.53 13.14 -1.05
N THR A 17 0.53 12.49 -0.55
CA THR A 17 1.66 12.03 -1.34
C THR A 17 1.99 10.56 -1.04
N ARG A 18 2.72 9.93 -1.96
CA ARG A 18 3.29 8.61 -1.76
C ARG A 18 4.17 8.54 -0.51
N ASN A 19 4.93 9.61 -0.22
CA ASN A 19 5.80 9.66 0.95
C ASN A 19 5.00 9.60 2.25
N ASP A 20 3.84 10.27 2.33
CA ASP A 20 3.00 10.21 3.53
C ASP A 20 2.49 8.78 3.80
N LEU A 21 2.17 8.04 2.73
CA LEU A 21 1.81 6.62 2.84
C LEU A 21 3.01 5.77 3.26
N HIS A 22 4.19 6.06 2.71
CA HIS A 22 5.44 5.36 3.05
C HIS A 22 5.78 5.49 4.53
N GLU A 23 5.80 6.72 5.06
CA GLU A 23 6.07 6.99 6.48
C GLU A 23 5.04 6.30 7.39
N TRP A 24 3.77 6.34 7.01
CA TRP A 24 2.74 5.64 7.76
C TRP A 24 2.97 4.13 7.77
N LEU A 25 3.38 3.53 6.65
CA LEU A 25 3.71 2.11 6.60
C LEU A 25 4.94 1.77 7.44
N LEU A 26 5.99 2.59 7.45
CA LEU A 26 7.16 2.38 8.31
C LEU A 26 6.78 2.28 9.79
N GLU A 27 5.86 3.12 10.24
CA GLU A 27 5.38 3.15 11.63
C GLU A 27 4.39 2.02 11.95
N ASN A 28 3.57 1.61 10.97
CA ASN A 28 2.37 0.80 11.24
C ASN A 28 2.37 -0.60 10.58
N GLU A 29 3.35 -0.95 9.74
CA GLU A 29 3.34 -2.20 8.95
C GLU A 29 3.22 -3.47 9.80
N LYS A 30 3.73 -3.42 11.05
CA LYS A 30 3.77 -4.57 11.98
C LYS A 30 2.62 -4.61 12.98
N THR A 31 1.94 -3.49 13.21
CA THR A 31 0.96 -3.33 14.30
C THR A 31 -0.47 -3.12 13.80
N SER A 32 -0.64 -2.64 12.57
CA SER A 32 -1.96 -2.38 12.00
C SER A 32 -2.53 -3.62 11.30
N ASP A 33 -3.80 -3.93 11.60
CA ASP A 33 -4.57 -4.96 10.89
C ASP A 33 -5.02 -4.52 9.49
N GLY A 34 -4.84 -3.24 9.15
CA GLY A 34 -5.19 -2.66 7.88
C GLY A 34 -5.94 -1.34 8.00
N ILE A 35 -6.10 -0.68 6.86
CA ILE A 35 -6.82 0.58 6.70
C ILE A 35 -7.64 0.59 5.42
N TRP A 36 -8.52 1.56 5.31
CA TRP A 36 -9.09 2.01 4.04
C TRP A 36 -8.36 3.27 3.61
N VAL A 37 -7.65 3.20 2.49
CA VAL A 37 -7.04 4.38 1.89
C VAL A 37 -8.11 5.14 1.12
N ARG A 38 -8.46 6.35 1.57
CA ARG A 38 -9.33 7.26 0.82
C ARG A 38 -8.52 7.92 -0.28
N ILE A 39 -8.87 7.61 -1.52
CA ILE A 39 -8.23 8.15 -2.72
C ILE A 39 -9.18 9.16 -3.36
N PHE A 40 -8.72 10.39 -3.51
CA PHE A 40 -9.47 11.43 -4.19
C PHE A 40 -9.31 11.31 -5.72
N LYS A 41 -10.43 11.45 -6.43
CA LYS A 41 -10.50 11.45 -7.89
C LYS A 41 -9.87 12.73 -8.41
N THR A 42 -9.31 12.70 -9.63
CA THR A 42 -8.68 13.88 -10.26
C THR A 42 -9.59 15.11 -10.30
N LYS A 43 -10.89 14.91 -10.53
CA LYS A 43 -11.91 16.00 -10.54
C LYS A 43 -12.09 16.72 -9.19
N SER A 44 -11.64 16.12 -8.08
CA SER A 44 -11.75 16.73 -6.75
C SER A 44 -10.82 17.93 -6.54
N LYS A 45 -9.72 18.00 -7.30
CA LYS A 45 -8.61 18.95 -7.09
C LYS A 45 -7.93 18.85 -5.71
N VAL A 46 -8.24 17.82 -4.92
CA VAL A 46 -7.59 17.50 -3.65
C VAL A 46 -6.36 16.64 -3.94
N LYS A 47 -5.22 16.97 -3.32
CA LYS A 47 -4.01 16.14 -3.43
C LYS A 47 -4.26 14.77 -2.82
N SER A 48 -3.82 13.72 -3.50
CA SER A 48 -4.04 12.36 -3.08
C SER A 48 -3.02 11.43 -3.71
N VAL A 49 -2.62 10.41 -2.96
CA VAL A 49 -2.02 9.21 -3.55
C VAL A 49 -2.94 8.65 -4.63
N THR A 50 -2.32 8.12 -5.68
CA THR A 50 -2.99 7.35 -6.72
C THR A 50 -3.11 5.88 -6.32
N PHE A 51 -4.04 5.16 -6.93
CA PHE A 51 -4.12 3.70 -6.76
C PHE A 51 -2.80 2.99 -7.10
N HIS A 52 -2.07 3.50 -8.10
CA HIS A 52 -0.80 2.91 -8.49
C HIS A 52 0.26 3.05 -7.40
N GLU A 53 0.28 4.19 -6.71
CA GLU A 53 1.19 4.41 -5.58
C GLU A 53 0.84 3.52 -4.39
N VAL A 54 -0.44 3.36 -4.07
CA VAL A 54 -0.90 2.42 -3.03
C VAL A 54 -0.49 0.98 -3.36
N LEU A 55 -0.61 0.58 -4.63
CA LEU A 55 -0.17 -0.74 -5.10
C LEU A 55 1.36 -0.91 -4.95
N GLU A 56 2.16 0.04 -5.42
CA GLU A 56 3.61 -0.03 -5.34
C GLU A 56 4.10 -0.08 -3.89
N GLU A 57 3.61 0.80 -3.01
CA GLU A 57 3.94 0.76 -1.58
C GLU A 57 3.47 -0.56 -0.94
N GLY A 58 2.31 -1.06 -1.34
CA GLY A 58 1.84 -2.39 -0.96
C GLY A 58 2.86 -3.48 -1.26
N LEU A 59 3.38 -3.52 -2.49
CA LEU A 59 4.40 -4.50 -2.88
C LEU A 59 5.70 -4.34 -2.09
N CYS A 60 6.15 -3.10 -1.85
CA CYS A 60 7.37 -2.84 -1.08
C CYS A 60 7.29 -3.36 0.36
N PHE A 61 6.13 -3.20 1.02
CA PHE A 61 5.95 -3.52 2.45
C PHE A 61 5.28 -4.89 2.71
N GLY A 62 4.89 -5.61 1.66
CA GLY A 62 4.16 -6.88 1.82
C GLY A 62 2.68 -6.70 2.16
N TRP A 63 2.13 -5.55 1.80
CA TRP A 63 0.72 -5.19 1.91
C TRP A 63 -0.01 -5.36 0.57
N SER A 64 -1.34 -5.43 0.62
CA SER A 64 -2.19 -5.55 -0.55
C SER A 64 -3.40 -4.65 -0.47
N GLU A 65 -3.66 -4.04 -1.59
CA GLU A 65 -4.93 -3.52 -2.03
C GLU A 65 -5.90 -4.67 -2.40
N SER A 66 -7.15 -4.59 -1.96
CA SER A 66 -8.19 -5.56 -2.35
C SER A 66 -9.47 -4.85 -2.80
N SER A 67 -10.47 -4.79 -1.92
CA SER A 67 -11.77 -4.23 -2.22
C SER A 67 -11.71 -2.72 -2.46
N ARG A 68 -12.47 -2.26 -3.45
CA ARG A 68 -12.73 -0.84 -3.71
C ARG A 68 -14.18 -0.53 -3.35
N HIS A 69 -14.40 0.56 -2.63
CA HIS A 69 -15.73 1.02 -2.24
C HIS A 69 -15.91 2.50 -2.63
N SER A 70 -17.06 2.88 -3.18
CA SER A 70 -17.35 4.30 -3.45
C SER A 70 -17.56 5.04 -2.13
N TYR A 71 -16.93 6.20 -1.93
CA TYR A 71 -17.09 6.95 -0.68
C TYR A 71 -17.99 8.16 -0.86
N ASP A 72 -17.71 8.98 -1.88
CA ASP A 72 -18.51 10.13 -2.27
C ASP A 72 -18.26 10.46 -3.76
N ASP A 73 -18.83 11.57 -4.22
CA ASP A 73 -18.69 12.02 -5.60
C ASP A 73 -17.24 12.24 -6.02
N LEU A 74 -16.37 12.60 -5.07
CA LEU A 74 -15.00 13.06 -5.29
C LEU A 74 -13.93 12.03 -4.88
N SER A 75 -14.29 10.93 -4.23
CA SER A 75 -13.33 9.97 -3.68
C SER A 75 -13.88 8.55 -3.60
N TYR A 76 -12.99 7.59 -3.41
CA TYR A 76 -13.31 6.20 -3.14
C TYR A 76 -12.35 5.64 -2.08
N LEU A 77 -12.75 4.56 -1.44
CA LEU A 77 -11.92 3.83 -0.49
C LEU A 77 -11.29 2.63 -1.17
N GLN A 78 -10.01 2.39 -0.89
CA GLN A 78 -9.29 1.19 -1.28
C GLN A 78 -8.85 0.45 -0.01
N LYS A 79 -9.37 -0.78 0.18
CA LYS A 79 -8.99 -1.62 1.32
C LYS A 79 -7.53 -1.99 1.17
N PHE A 80 -6.74 -1.76 2.21
CA PHE A 80 -5.31 -1.92 2.21
C PHE A 80 -4.85 -2.57 3.50
N THR A 81 -4.35 -3.81 3.40
CA THR A 81 -4.08 -4.66 4.57
C THR A 81 -2.76 -5.41 4.38
N PRO A 82 -2.12 -5.90 5.45
CA PRO A 82 -1.07 -6.90 5.32
C PRO A 82 -1.53 -8.08 4.45
N ARG A 83 -0.66 -8.62 3.58
CA ARG A 83 -1.01 -9.80 2.78
C ARG A 83 -1.16 -11.02 3.69
N LYS A 84 -2.39 -11.54 3.80
CA LYS A 84 -2.70 -12.80 4.49
C LYS A 84 -3.12 -13.83 3.44
N GLY A 85 -2.31 -14.86 3.17
CA GLY A 85 -2.69 -15.95 2.25
C GLY A 85 -1.59 -16.46 1.32
N LYS A 86 -2.00 -17.29 0.34
CA LYS A 86 -1.08 -17.92 -0.63
C LYS A 86 -0.32 -16.85 -1.43
N LYS A 87 1.00 -17.00 -1.47
CA LYS A 87 1.94 -16.13 -2.17
C LYS A 87 1.61 -16.11 -3.66
N THR A 88 0.89 -15.08 -4.12
CA THR A 88 0.44 -15.00 -5.51
C THR A 88 1.35 -14.09 -6.31
N GLN A 89 2.07 -14.66 -7.27
CA GLN A 89 2.98 -13.96 -8.16
C GLN A 89 2.29 -13.74 -9.51
N SER A 90 1.45 -12.72 -9.62
CA SER A 90 0.95 -12.31 -10.93
C SER A 90 2.09 -11.71 -11.76
N GLU A 91 2.04 -11.88 -13.08
CA GLU A 91 3.04 -11.28 -13.99
C GLU A 91 3.16 -9.76 -13.78
N ARG A 92 2.02 -9.11 -13.52
CA ARG A 92 1.96 -7.68 -13.18
C ARG A 92 2.76 -7.36 -11.93
N ASN A 93 2.58 -8.13 -10.85
CA ASN A 93 3.30 -7.89 -9.59
C ASN A 93 4.80 -8.13 -9.78
N LEU A 94 5.19 -9.20 -10.48
CA LEU A 94 6.60 -9.48 -10.77
C LEU A 94 7.25 -8.36 -11.59
N LYS A 95 6.54 -7.81 -12.59
CA LYS A 95 7.03 -6.67 -13.37
C LYS A 95 7.21 -5.42 -12.49
N LEU A 96 6.28 -5.15 -11.59
CA LEU A 96 6.39 -4.03 -10.66
C LEU A 96 7.51 -4.23 -9.64
N VAL A 97 7.66 -5.44 -9.09
CA VAL A 97 8.78 -5.77 -8.19
C VAL A 97 10.11 -5.49 -8.89
N LYS A 98 10.32 -5.98 -10.13
CA LYS A 98 11.56 -5.70 -10.87
C LYS A 98 11.86 -4.20 -11.04
N LYS A 99 10.82 -3.40 -11.30
CA LYS A 99 10.95 -1.94 -11.35
C LYS A 99 11.36 -1.37 -9.98
N LEU A 100 10.67 -1.78 -8.92
CA LEU A 100 10.89 -1.31 -7.55
C LEU A 100 12.25 -1.77 -6.97
N GLU A 101 12.76 -2.91 -7.40
CA GLU A 101 14.12 -3.39 -7.14
C GLU A 101 15.15 -2.44 -7.74
N GLY A 102 14.97 -2.06 -9.02
CA GLY A 102 15.82 -1.08 -9.69
C GLY A 102 15.80 0.30 -9.03
N GLU A 103 14.66 0.66 -8.43
CA GLU A 103 14.48 1.89 -7.63
C GLU A 103 14.97 1.75 -6.18
N LYS A 104 15.42 0.57 -5.74
CA LYS A 104 15.82 0.26 -4.35
C LYS A 104 14.71 0.54 -3.32
N ARG A 105 13.45 0.34 -3.69
CA ARG A 105 12.28 0.58 -2.83
C ARG A 105 11.73 -0.68 -2.17
N MET A 106 12.03 -1.86 -2.72
CA MET A 106 11.62 -3.13 -2.14
C MET A 106 12.21 -3.32 -0.75
N ARG A 107 11.40 -3.80 0.20
CA ARG A 107 11.83 -4.13 1.57
C ARG A 107 11.79 -5.65 1.77
N PRO A 108 12.51 -6.19 2.79
CA PRO A 108 12.45 -7.61 3.13
C PRO A 108 11.01 -8.14 3.34
N SER A 109 10.13 -7.34 3.95
CA SER A 109 8.71 -7.70 4.15
C SER A 109 7.96 -7.91 2.82
N GLY A 110 8.21 -7.07 1.83
CA GLY A 110 7.66 -7.20 0.47
C GLY A 110 8.06 -8.50 -0.23
N TYR A 111 9.35 -8.83 -0.22
CA TYR A 111 9.84 -10.09 -0.80
C TYR A 111 9.24 -11.31 -0.10
N LEU A 112 9.26 -11.31 1.24
CA LEU A 112 8.75 -12.41 2.05
C LEU A 112 7.27 -12.69 1.75
N ALA A 113 6.46 -11.63 1.69
CA ALA A 113 5.03 -11.71 1.40
C ALA A 113 4.74 -12.27 0.00
N LEU A 114 5.63 -12.03 -0.97
CA LEU A 114 5.53 -12.55 -2.34
C LEU A 114 6.21 -13.90 -2.53
N GLY A 115 6.96 -14.40 -1.54
CA GLY A 115 7.75 -15.64 -1.68
C GLY A 115 8.91 -15.51 -2.61
N LEU A 116 9.45 -14.30 -2.70
CA LEU A 116 10.64 -14.01 -3.48
C LEU A 116 11.84 -14.00 -2.52
N GLU A 117 12.98 -14.39 -3.05
CA GLU A 117 14.24 -14.20 -2.35
C GLU A 117 14.60 -12.72 -2.33
N ASN A 118 14.99 -12.21 -1.17
CA ASN A 118 15.57 -10.89 -1.07
C ASN A 118 16.98 -10.93 -1.70
N LYS A 119 17.11 -10.38 -2.91
CA LYS A 119 18.40 -10.34 -3.63
C LYS A 119 19.29 -9.17 -3.23
N SER A 120 18.77 -8.23 -2.45
CA SER A 120 19.58 -7.21 -1.79
C SER A 120 20.15 -7.80 -0.50
N GLY A 121 21.35 -8.35 -0.58
CA GLY A 121 22.13 -8.76 0.58
C GLY A 121 22.49 -7.53 1.42
N LYS A 122 21.64 -7.22 2.40
CA LYS A 122 21.93 -6.47 3.62
C LYS A 122 20.76 -6.72 4.58
N ASP A 123 20.92 -7.76 5.38
CA ASP A 123 20.22 -7.87 6.65
C ASP A 123 20.82 -6.80 7.57
N ASP A 124 20.19 -5.63 7.65
CA ASP A 124 20.48 -4.71 8.74
C ASP A 124 19.75 -5.24 9.99
N SER A 125 20.56 -5.87 10.85
CA SER A 125 20.24 -6.26 12.23
C SER A 125 19.78 -5.09 13.08
#